data_AF-A0A7C9A8Q7-F1
#
_entry.id   AF-A0A7C9A8Q7-F1
#
_cell.length_a   1.000
_cell.length_b   1.000
_cell.length_c   1.000
_cell.angle_alpha   90.00
_cell.angle_beta   90.00
_cell.angle_gamma   90.00
#
_symmetry.space_group_name_H-M   'P 1'
#
loop_
_entity.id
_entity.type
_entity.pdbx_description
1 polymer ?
#
loop_
_entity_poly.entity_id
_entity_poly.type
_entity_poly.pdbx_seq_one_letter_code
_entity_poly.pdbx_strand_id
1 'polypeptide(L)'
;TISCPGWRKRLEWRFLRCFQSEFPNTAGPCLHQKNIEAGDCPLKVPFHVQISPDNMLPEIKSLIGDEVGHTAKLAVVILHEQRKGQDSEWAPYISRLPKPGDMHSTIFWSDDELEMIRQSPVFQETVDHRVQIRQNYLAIKPALDSFPEIFDGLHLMTSDMPMAQLAHEHGAV
;
A
#
# COMPACT_ATOMS: atom_id res chain seq x y z
N THR A 1 6.64 -17.64 17.16
CA THR A 1 7.87 -16.83 17.38
C THR A 1 8.36 -16.33 16.04
N ILE A 2 8.07 -15.08 15.68
CA ILE A 2 8.39 -14.56 14.34
C ILE A 2 9.86 -14.14 14.32
N SER A 3 10.66 -14.87 13.56
CA SER A 3 12.09 -14.63 13.37
C SER A 3 12.28 -13.64 12.22
N CYS A 4 12.73 -12.41 12.53
CA CYS A 4 13.27 -11.47 11.53
C CYS A 4 14.73 -11.11 11.87
N PRO A 5 15.73 -11.98 11.61
CA PRO A 5 17.12 -11.71 12.02
C PRO A 5 17.88 -10.84 11.02
N GLY A 6 17.65 -11.01 9.71
CA GLY A 6 18.44 -10.33 8.66
C GLY A 6 18.15 -8.83 8.53
N TRP A 7 16.88 -8.47 8.63
CA TRP A 7 16.38 -7.10 8.53
C TRP A 7 16.72 -6.21 9.73
N ARG A 8 16.87 -6.82 10.92
CA ARG A 8 17.27 -6.10 12.14
C ARG A 8 18.65 -5.48 12.04
N LYS A 9 19.56 -6.03 11.22
CA LYS A 9 20.95 -5.57 11.13
C LYS A 9 21.14 -4.35 10.22
N ARG A 10 20.32 -4.19 9.18
CA ARG A 10 20.50 -3.11 8.18
C ARG A 10 19.86 -1.78 8.60
N LEU A 11 18.82 -1.84 9.42
CA LEU A 11 18.04 -0.69 9.86
C LEU A 11 18.56 -0.01 11.13
N GLU A 12 19.71 -0.43 11.69
CA GLU A 12 20.24 0.07 12.98
C GLU A 12 19.14 0.27 14.05
N TRP A 13 18.18 -0.66 14.16
CA TRP A 13 17.07 -0.54 15.11
C TRP A 13 17.60 -0.57 16.56
N ARG A 14 17.93 0.59 17.12
CA ARG A 14 17.88 0.82 18.58
C ARG A 14 16.42 1.04 18.97
N PHE A 15 15.57 0.04 18.74
CA PHE A 15 14.24 0.05 19.33
C PHE A 15 14.23 -0.78 20.60
N LEU A 16 13.87 -0.10 21.69
CA LEU A 16 13.26 -0.74 22.83
C LEU A 16 12.05 -1.53 22.31
N ARG A 17 11.99 -2.83 22.66
CA ARG A 17 10.90 -3.79 22.39
C ARG A 17 9.53 -3.10 22.17
N CYS A 18 9.19 -2.79 20.92
CA CYS A 18 7.83 -2.53 20.49
C CYS A 18 7.31 -3.80 19.81
N PHE A 19 6.20 -4.33 20.32
CA PHE A 19 5.50 -5.44 19.71
C PHE A 19 4.30 -4.90 18.95
N GLN A 20 4.11 -5.37 17.72
CA GLN A 20 2.80 -5.31 17.08
C GLN A 20 1.91 -6.29 17.84
N SER A 21 0.88 -5.78 18.49
CA SER A 21 -0.19 -6.60 19.08
C SER A 21 -1.40 -6.55 18.15
N GLU A 22 -1.98 -7.71 17.87
CA GLU A 22 -3.28 -7.81 17.21
C GLU A 22 -4.37 -7.46 18.22
N PHE A 23 -5.03 -6.32 18.03
CA PHE A 23 -6.28 -6.01 18.72
C PHE A 23 -7.43 -6.27 17.76
N PRO A 24 -8.55 -6.88 18.20
CA PRO A 24 -9.60 -7.37 17.31
C PRO A 24 -10.25 -6.33 16.40
N ASN A 25 -10.03 -5.02 16.63
CA ASN A 25 -10.71 -3.94 15.91
C ASN A 25 -9.78 -2.76 15.54
N THR A 26 -8.46 -2.96 15.52
CA THR A 26 -7.50 -1.90 15.17
C THR A 26 -6.29 -2.50 14.46
N ALA A 27 -5.91 -1.92 13.32
CA ALA A 27 -4.64 -2.22 12.67
C ALA A 27 -3.50 -2.03 13.70
N GLY A 28 -2.70 -3.08 13.91
CA GLY A 28 -1.91 -3.33 15.12
C GLY A 28 -1.13 -2.11 15.66
N PRO A 29 -1.51 -1.55 16.82
CA PRO A 29 -0.80 -0.44 17.44
C PRO A 29 0.61 -0.87 17.91
N CYS A 30 1.54 0.08 17.85
CA CYS A 30 2.88 -0.08 18.42
C CYS A 30 2.82 0.08 19.95
N LEU A 31 2.86 -1.04 20.68
CA LEU A 31 2.92 -1.00 22.15
C LEU A 31 4.37 -0.84 22.62
N HIS A 32 4.61 0.14 23.49
CA HIS A 32 5.91 0.34 24.12
C HIS A 32 6.01 -0.44 25.43
N GLN A 33 7.10 -1.19 25.60
CA GLN A 33 7.36 -1.97 26.82
C GLN A 33 7.75 -1.10 28.05
N LYS A 34 8.04 0.20 27.85
CA LYS A 34 8.48 1.13 28.89
C LYS A 34 7.78 2.48 28.73
N ASN A 35 7.73 3.25 29.81
CA ASN A 35 7.25 4.63 29.80
C ASN A 35 8.07 5.48 28.80
N ILE A 36 7.36 6.33 28.06
CA ILE A 36 7.91 7.34 27.16
C ILE A 36 7.66 8.68 27.81
N GLU A 37 8.70 9.50 27.96
CA GLU A 37 8.59 10.84 28.51
C GLU A 37 8.43 11.89 27.39
N ALA A 38 7.89 13.05 27.74
CA ALA A 38 7.79 14.17 26.80
C ALA A 38 9.19 14.62 26.38
N GLY A 39 9.49 14.57 25.08
CA GLY A 39 10.81 14.88 24.52
C GLY A 39 11.61 13.67 24.09
N ASP A 40 11.16 12.46 24.39
CA ASP A 40 11.77 11.24 23.86
C ASP A 40 11.56 11.14 22.35
N CYS A 41 12.54 10.54 21.67
CA CYS A 41 12.45 10.15 20.26
C CYS A 41 12.25 8.62 20.18
N PRO A 42 11.02 8.11 20.42
CA PRO A 42 10.78 6.67 20.46
C PRO A 42 11.00 5.99 19.11
N LEU A 43 10.84 6.73 18.00
CA LEU A 43 10.95 6.23 16.62
C LEU A 43 11.85 7.12 15.77
N LYS A 44 12.90 6.52 15.19
CA LYS A 44 13.67 7.11 14.11
C LYS A 44 13.74 6.13 12.95
N VAL A 45 13.28 6.55 11.78
CA VAL A 45 13.34 5.76 10.54
C VAL A 45 14.39 6.40 9.63
N PRO A 46 15.47 5.69 9.28
CA PRO A 46 16.43 6.19 8.31
C PRO A 46 15.81 6.40 6.93
N PHE A 47 16.21 7.44 6.20
CA PHE A 47 15.66 7.69 4.86
C PHE A 47 15.94 6.57 3.86
N HIS A 48 17.06 5.86 3.98
CA HIS A 48 17.45 4.80 3.04
C HIS A 48 16.54 3.56 3.08
N VAL A 49 15.62 3.46 4.06
CA VAL A 49 14.64 2.36 4.13
C VAL A 49 13.24 2.77 3.67
N GLN A 50 13.06 4.03 3.32
CA GLN A 50 11.82 4.52 2.75
C GLN A 50 11.61 3.95 1.35
N ILE A 51 10.37 3.57 1.06
CA ILE A 51 9.91 3.30 -0.31
C ILE A 51 9.36 4.60 -0.90
N SER A 52 9.87 5.00 -2.07
CA SER A 52 9.51 6.23 -2.76
C SER A 52 9.39 5.99 -4.27
N PRO A 53 8.78 6.93 -5.03
CA PRO A 53 8.77 6.89 -6.48
C PRO A 53 10.18 6.84 -7.12
N ASP A 54 11.23 7.25 -6.39
CA ASP A 54 12.61 7.23 -6.88
C ASP A 54 13.19 5.82 -6.92
N ASN A 55 12.58 4.85 -6.24
CA ASN A 55 12.95 3.44 -6.30
C ASN A 55 12.42 2.74 -7.55
N MET A 56 11.72 3.45 -8.45
CA MET A 56 11.22 2.91 -9.71
C MET A 56 12.36 2.57 -10.66
N LEU A 57 12.23 1.43 -11.36
CA LEU A 57 13.16 1.04 -12.42
C LEU A 57 13.21 2.12 -13.51
N PRO A 58 14.42 2.55 -13.96
CA PRO A 58 14.56 3.58 -14.99
C PRO A 58 13.79 3.28 -16.28
N GLU A 59 13.69 2.00 -16.64
CA GLU A 59 12.99 1.51 -17.84
C GLU A 59 11.47 1.72 -17.74
N ILE A 60 10.89 1.56 -16.56
CA ILE A 60 9.47 1.85 -16.32
C ILE A 60 9.26 3.36 -16.22
N LYS A 61 10.18 4.06 -15.53
CA LYS A 61 10.10 5.50 -15.31
C LYS A 61 10.10 6.29 -16.63
N SER A 62 10.82 5.81 -17.66
CA SER A 62 10.85 6.46 -18.97
C SER A 62 9.55 6.32 -19.77
N LEU A 63 8.70 5.33 -19.44
CA LEU A 63 7.40 5.11 -20.08
C LEU A 63 6.24 5.83 -19.35
N ILE A 64 6.47 6.28 -18.11
CA ILE A 64 5.46 6.98 -17.32
C ILE A 64 5.71 8.48 -17.39
N GLY A 65 4.73 9.22 -17.91
CA GLY A 65 4.80 10.68 -18.02
C GLY A 65 4.97 11.42 -16.70
N ASP A 66 5.50 12.64 -16.77
CA ASP A 66 5.71 13.49 -15.60
C ASP A 66 4.39 13.97 -14.98
N GLU A 67 3.33 14.06 -15.78
CA GLU A 67 1.96 14.37 -15.39
C GLU A 67 1.34 13.33 -14.46
N VAL A 68 1.86 12.10 -14.44
CA VAL A 68 1.39 11.05 -13.54
C VAL A 68 1.82 11.37 -12.12
N GLY A 69 0.83 11.51 -11.23
CA GLY A 69 1.03 11.88 -9.83
C GLY A 69 1.92 10.89 -9.06
N HIS A 70 2.62 11.39 -8.03
CA HIS A 70 3.54 10.62 -7.21
C HIS A 70 2.93 9.36 -6.58
N THR A 71 1.65 9.40 -6.21
CA THR A 71 0.95 8.24 -5.63
C THR A 71 0.86 7.08 -6.62
N ALA A 72 0.57 7.36 -7.89
CA ALA A 72 0.51 6.33 -8.93
C ALA A 72 1.90 5.77 -9.24
N LYS A 73 2.92 6.63 -9.30
CA LYS A 73 4.32 6.21 -9.44
C LYS A 73 4.76 5.33 -8.27
N LEU A 74 4.40 5.68 -7.04
CA LEU A 74 4.68 4.87 -5.86
C LEU A 74 3.95 3.52 -5.90
N ALA A 75 2.70 3.49 -6.36
CA ALA A 75 1.94 2.24 -6.50
C ALA A 75 2.65 1.25 -7.44
N VAL A 76 3.22 1.72 -8.56
CA VAL A 76 4.02 0.89 -9.47
C VAL A 76 5.24 0.29 -8.76
N VAL A 77 5.96 1.08 -7.95
CA VAL A 77 7.09 0.57 -7.14
C VAL A 77 6.64 -0.50 -6.16
N ILE A 78 5.51 -0.28 -5.47
CA ILE A 78 4.96 -1.27 -4.52
C ILE A 78 4.58 -2.56 -5.26
N LEU A 79 3.94 -2.48 -6.43
CA LEU A 79 3.55 -3.66 -7.22
C LEU A 79 4.78 -4.44 -7.70
N HIS A 80 5.83 -3.76 -8.17
CA HIS A 80 7.08 -4.39 -8.57
C HIS A 80 7.75 -5.11 -7.39
N GLU A 81 7.83 -4.47 -6.23
CA GLU A 81 8.41 -5.09 -5.03
C GLU A 81 7.53 -6.23 -4.47
N GLN A 82 6.21 -6.15 -4.61
CA GLN A 82 5.29 -7.26 -4.32
C GLN A 82 5.58 -8.48 -5.20
N ARG A 83 5.80 -8.28 -6.50
CA ARG A 83 6.14 -9.37 -7.43
C ARG A 83 7.47 -10.04 -7.08
N LYS A 84 8.47 -9.28 -6.65
CA LYS A 84 9.76 -9.83 -6.18
C LYS A 84 9.62 -10.75 -4.96
N GLY A 85 8.53 -10.66 -4.21
CA GLY A 85 8.26 -11.56 -3.10
C GLY A 85 9.36 -11.52 -2.05
N GLN A 86 9.98 -12.67 -1.75
CA GLN A 86 11.05 -12.76 -0.74
C GLN A 86 12.39 -12.18 -1.20
N ASP A 87 12.57 -11.96 -2.51
CA ASP A 87 13.75 -11.31 -3.08
C ASP A 87 13.67 -9.78 -2.97
N SER A 88 12.52 -9.25 -2.53
CA SER A 88 12.34 -7.82 -2.29
C SER A 88 13.09 -7.36 -1.04
N GLU A 89 13.85 -6.28 -1.21
CA GLU A 89 14.39 -5.50 -0.09
C GLU A 89 13.31 -4.77 0.69
N TRP A 90 12.02 -4.92 0.40
CA TRP A 90 10.87 -4.44 1.17
C TRP A 90 9.89 -5.54 1.60
N ALA A 91 10.23 -6.82 1.39
CA ALA A 91 9.34 -7.96 1.66
C ALA A 91 8.68 -7.95 3.06
N PRO A 92 9.39 -7.67 4.19
CA PRO A 92 8.79 -7.65 5.51
C PRO A 92 7.88 -6.44 5.76
N TYR A 93 8.06 -5.34 5.03
CA TYR A 93 7.13 -4.23 5.08
C TYR A 93 5.88 -4.56 4.25
N ILE A 94 6.08 -5.00 3.01
CA ILE A 94 5.01 -5.32 2.06
C ILE A 94 4.08 -6.42 2.57
N SER A 95 4.64 -7.48 3.17
CA SER A 95 3.85 -8.59 3.75
C SER A 95 2.97 -8.19 4.94
N ARG A 96 3.17 -6.98 5.49
CA ARG A 96 2.36 -6.42 6.58
C ARG A 96 1.37 -5.36 6.12
N LEU A 97 1.33 -5.04 4.83
CA LEU A 97 0.34 -4.10 4.32
C LEU A 97 -1.07 -4.68 4.51
N PRO A 98 -2.05 -3.85 4.88
CA PRO A 98 -3.42 -4.29 5.03
C PRO A 98 -3.96 -4.77 3.68
N LYS A 99 -4.78 -5.81 3.70
CA LYS A 99 -5.52 -6.21 2.50
C LYS A 99 -6.66 -5.21 2.25
N PRO A 100 -7.13 -5.05 1.01
CA PRO A 100 -8.25 -4.15 0.71
C PRO A 100 -9.48 -4.40 1.59
N GLY A 101 -9.81 -5.65 1.90
CA GLY A 101 -10.92 -6.01 2.80
C GLY A 101 -10.73 -5.60 4.28
N ASP A 102 -9.48 -5.41 4.72
CA ASP A 102 -9.16 -4.93 6.07
C ASP A 102 -9.14 -3.39 6.14
N MET A 103 -9.23 -2.71 5.00
CA MET A 103 -9.20 -1.25 4.93
C MET A 103 -10.61 -0.67 5.05
N HIS A 104 -10.88 0.07 6.11
CA HIS A 104 -12.14 0.78 6.32
C HIS A 104 -12.23 2.09 5.50
N SER A 105 -12.10 1.99 4.18
CA SER A 105 -12.18 3.12 3.24
C SER A 105 -13.42 3.00 2.35
N THR A 106 -14.14 4.11 2.18
CA THR A 106 -15.33 4.21 1.31
C THR A 106 -15.01 3.92 -0.16
N ILE A 107 -13.75 4.00 -0.56
CA ILE A 107 -13.29 3.62 -1.91
C ILE A 107 -13.66 2.17 -2.24
N PHE A 108 -13.71 1.28 -1.24
CA PHE A 108 -14.03 -0.13 -1.40
C PHE A 108 -15.51 -0.47 -1.13
N TRP A 109 -16.37 0.50 -0.86
CA TRP A 109 -17.79 0.24 -0.62
C TRP A 109 -18.51 -0.13 -1.91
N SER A 110 -19.56 -0.94 -1.83
CA SER A 110 -20.51 -1.10 -2.92
C SER A 110 -21.24 0.21 -3.23
N ASP A 111 -21.83 0.31 -4.42
CA ASP A 111 -22.58 1.51 -4.80
C ASP A 111 -23.82 1.71 -3.90
N ASP A 112 -24.45 0.61 -3.46
CA ASP A 112 -25.56 0.65 -2.50
C ASP A 112 -25.13 1.16 -1.11
N GLU A 113 -23.95 0.74 -0.63
CA GLU A 113 -23.42 1.24 0.64
C GLU A 113 -23.04 2.72 0.57
N LEU A 114 -22.44 3.13 -0.55
CA LEU A 114 -22.07 4.52 -0.78
C LEU A 114 -23.33 5.40 -0.91
N GLU A 115 -24.40 4.88 -1.50
CA GLU A 115 -25.69 5.56 -1.63
C GLU A 115 -26.29 5.95 -0.27
N MET A 116 -26.08 5.14 0.77
CA MET A 116 -26.56 5.44 2.13
C MET A 116 -26.00 6.77 2.67
N ILE A 117 -24.84 7.20 2.19
CA ILE A 117 -24.17 8.44 2.62
C ILE A 117 -24.26 9.56 1.57
N ARG A 118 -25.17 9.48 0.59
CA ARG A 118 -25.30 10.47 -0.50
C ARG A 118 -25.32 11.94 -0.05
N GLN A 119 -25.93 12.23 1.10
CA GLN A 119 -26.05 13.60 1.63
C GLN A 119 -24.75 14.11 2.29
N SER A 120 -23.77 13.24 2.52
CA SER A 120 -22.46 13.58 3.08
C SER A 120 -21.52 14.07 1.99
N PRO A 121 -20.65 15.07 2.25
CA PRO A 121 -19.59 15.44 1.32
C PRO A 121 -18.65 14.28 0.97
N VAL A 122 -18.50 13.30 1.88
CA VAL A 122 -17.69 12.09 1.69
C VAL A 122 -18.16 11.28 0.47
N PHE A 123 -19.44 11.34 0.12
CA PHE A 123 -19.96 10.69 -1.08
C PHE A 123 -19.26 11.20 -2.35
N GLN A 124 -19.27 12.52 -2.55
CA GLN A 124 -18.69 13.13 -3.74
C GLN A 124 -17.17 12.98 -3.74
N GLU A 125 -16.51 13.14 -2.59
CA GLU A 125 -15.07 12.90 -2.46
C GLU A 125 -14.69 11.47 -2.86
N THR A 126 -15.49 10.47 -2.46
CA THR A 126 -15.27 9.06 -2.82
C THR A 126 -15.42 8.85 -4.33
N VAL A 127 -16.45 9.44 -4.94
CA VAL A 127 -16.69 9.38 -6.40
C VAL A 127 -15.52 10.00 -7.16
N ASP A 128 -15.12 11.20 -6.79
CA ASP A 128 -14.02 11.93 -7.44
C ASP A 128 -12.70 11.17 -7.29
N HIS A 129 -12.43 10.63 -6.10
CA HIS A 129 -11.26 9.78 -5.86
C HIS A 129 -11.27 8.50 -6.72
N ARG A 130 -12.41 7.82 -6.89
CA ARG A 130 -12.52 6.65 -7.78
C ARG A 130 -12.22 7.01 -9.23
N VAL A 131 -12.73 8.16 -9.70
CA VAL A 131 -12.43 8.68 -11.04
C VAL A 131 -10.94 8.95 -11.20
N GLN A 132 -10.31 9.61 -10.22
CA GLN A 132 -8.88 9.90 -10.26
C GLN A 132 -8.02 8.62 -10.25
N ILE A 133 -8.37 7.63 -9.41
CA ILE A 133 -7.67 6.33 -9.38
C ILE A 133 -7.76 5.66 -10.74
N ARG A 134 -8.95 5.65 -11.37
CA ARG A 134 -9.14 5.09 -12.71
C ARG A 134 -8.30 5.81 -13.76
N GLN A 135 -8.29 7.14 -13.76
CA GLN A 135 -7.48 7.92 -14.69
C GLN A 135 -5.98 7.65 -14.50
N ASN A 136 -5.51 7.60 -13.26
CA ASN A 136 -4.13 7.26 -12.94
C ASN A 136 -3.77 5.86 -13.44
N TYR A 137 -4.64 4.86 -13.22
CA TYR A 137 -4.45 3.50 -13.70
C TYR A 137 -4.35 3.45 -15.23
N LEU A 138 -5.26 4.12 -15.95
CA LEU A 138 -5.24 4.19 -17.41
C LEU A 138 -3.96 4.87 -17.93
N ALA A 139 -3.45 5.88 -17.23
CA ALA A 139 -2.22 6.57 -17.60
C ALA A 139 -0.97 5.69 -17.46
N ILE A 140 -0.90 4.84 -16.43
CA ILE A 140 0.24 3.94 -16.22
C ILE A 140 0.11 2.60 -16.94
N LYS A 141 -1.11 2.20 -17.33
CA LYS A 141 -1.38 0.90 -17.95
C LYS A 141 -0.47 0.58 -19.15
N PRO A 142 -0.20 1.50 -20.11
CA PRO A 142 0.70 1.21 -21.22
C PRO A 142 2.12 0.83 -20.79
N ALA A 143 2.62 1.46 -19.71
CA ALA A 143 3.91 1.11 -19.15
C ALA A 143 3.86 -0.29 -18.50
N LEU A 144 2.79 -0.61 -17.77
CA LEU A 144 2.62 -1.95 -17.17
C LEU A 144 2.54 -3.05 -18.24
N ASP A 145 1.78 -2.81 -19.32
CA ASP A 145 1.61 -3.74 -20.44
C ASP A 145 2.94 -3.95 -21.22
N SER A 146 3.92 -3.05 -21.08
CA SER A 146 5.25 -3.18 -21.69
C SER A 146 6.21 -4.08 -20.90
N PHE A 147 5.86 -4.45 -19.66
CA PHE A 147 6.64 -5.33 -18.79
C PHE A 147 5.78 -6.49 -18.24
N PRO A 148 5.21 -7.33 -19.12
CA PRO A 148 4.36 -8.44 -18.72
C PRO A 148 5.06 -9.40 -17.75
N GLU A 149 6.37 -9.61 -17.89
CA GLU A 149 7.16 -10.45 -16.97
C GLU A 149 7.18 -9.95 -15.52
N ILE A 150 6.92 -8.66 -15.29
CA ILE A 150 6.85 -8.02 -13.98
C ILE A 150 5.40 -7.97 -13.47
N PHE A 151 4.45 -7.67 -14.36
CA PHE A 151 3.08 -7.33 -13.96
C PHE A 151 2.02 -8.38 -14.32
N ASP A 152 2.34 -9.39 -15.12
CA ASP A 152 1.42 -10.48 -15.47
C ASP A 152 1.02 -11.29 -14.23
N GLY A 153 -0.28 -11.59 -14.11
CA GLY A 153 -0.84 -12.33 -12.99
C GLY A 153 -1.06 -11.50 -11.72
N LEU A 154 -0.68 -10.21 -11.70
CA LEU A 154 -1.26 -9.29 -10.73
C LEU A 154 -2.73 -9.09 -11.11
N HIS A 155 -3.62 -9.32 -10.15
CA HIS A 155 -5.03 -8.96 -10.30
C HIS A 155 -5.16 -7.42 -10.25
N LEU A 156 -4.68 -6.76 -11.29
CA LEU A 156 -4.86 -5.33 -11.51
C LEU A 156 -6.32 -5.09 -11.88
N MET A 157 -6.82 -3.90 -11.53
CA MET A 157 -8.14 -3.41 -11.87
C MET A 157 -8.41 -3.63 -13.37
N THR A 158 -9.10 -4.70 -13.75
CA THR A 158 -9.61 -4.78 -15.11
C THR A 158 -10.67 -3.70 -15.26
N SER A 159 -10.86 -3.17 -16.48
CA SER A 159 -11.80 -2.06 -16.73
C SER A 159 -13.23 -2.32 -16.23
N ASP A 160 -13.55 -3.59 -15.98
CA ASP A 160 -14.89 -4.08 -15.70
C ASP A 160 -15.09 -4.47 -14.22
N MET A 161 -14.06 -4.39 -13.37
CA MET A 161 -14.17 -4.77 -11.96
C MET A 161 -14.60 -3.58 -11.07
N PRO A 162 -15.72 -3.69 -10.33
CA PRO A 162 -16.08 -2.68 -9.33
C PRO A 162 -15.06 -2.67 -8.19
N MET A 163 -14.69 -1.48 -7.68
CA MET A 163 -13.76 -1.33 -6.54
C MET A 163 -14.17 -2.16 -5.31
N ALA A 164 -15.47 -2.37 -5.14
CA ALA A 164 -16.06 -3.17 -4.06
C ALA A 164 -15.75 -4.66 -4.15
N GLN A 165 -15.54 -5.17 -5.37
CA GLN A 165 -15.29 -6.58 -5.61
C GLN A 165 -13.84 -6.97 -5.28
N LEU A 166 -12.91 -6.02 -5.40
CA LEU A 166 -11.51 -6.21 -4.99
C LEU A 166 -11.34 -6.43 -3.48
N ALA A 167 -12.21 -5.83 -2.66
CA ALA A 167 -12.21 -6.09 -1.23
C ALA A 167 -12.67 -7.51 -0.89
N HIS A 168 -13.60 -8.06 -1.67
CA HIS A 168 -14.16 -9.40 -1.47
C HIS A 168 -13.22 -10.51 -1.96
N GLU A 169 -12.62 -10.36 -3.15
CA GLU A 169 -11.75 -11.40 -3.73
C GLU A 169 -10.42 -11.56 -2.99
N HIS A 170 -9.87 -10.49 -2.42
CA HIS A 170 -8.66 -10.54 -1.60
C HIS A 170 -8.94 -10.85 -0.10
N GLY A 171 -10.21 -10.99 0.28
CA GLY A 171 -10.69 -11.34 1.61
C GLY A 171 -11.04 -12.82 1.81
N ALA A 172 -10.97 -13.67 0.78
CA ALA A 172 -11.31 -15.08 0.89
C ALA A 172 -10.18 -15.91 1.54
N VAL A 173 -10.41 -16.32 2.79
CA VAL A 173 -9.96 -17.62 3.33
C VAL A 173 -11.18 -18.53 3.37
#